data_AF-A0AAD3DLD1-F1
#
_entry.id   AF-A0AAD3DLD1-F1
#
_cell.length_a   1.000
_cell.length_b   1.000
_cell.length_c   1.000
_cell.angle_alpha   90.00
_cell.angle_beta   90.00
_cell.angle_gamma   90.00
#
_symmetry.space_group_name_H-M   'P 1'
#
loop_
_entity.id
_entity.type
_entity.pdbx_description
1 polymer ?
#
loop_
_entity_poly.entity_id
_entity_poly.type
_entity_poly.pdbx_seq_one_letter_code
_entity_poly.pdbx_strand_id
1 'polypeptide(L)'
;SIPLTRRSTIGRWKPSPSQQRLLLGLDPRVAAQRSHDLRLFLPHHLARKLMRDRPGDMLGQPFDVLLARLLALGDVLGTSVQGVMDMATAAPALLGRNPEAVGKVVSELVAAAEQELRAKEPRALILAVLKRQPKLLGRPVGELREIMSLLAEHREASQQAKLLYDKGYDVDLAAGPLGAWLHAGLARALFLKYMHMNSPLGADDLFPYVTPYNARALRADPIMAYVPAIIYSPFHKWLDQVWLERDMLSSSGNSSGGSKARRSKKA
;
A
#
# COMPACT_ATOMS: atom_id res chain seq x y z
N SER A 1 -7.47 -40.89 30.95
CA SER A 1 -7.03 -39.55 31.38
C SER A 1 -6.50 -38.79 30.17
N ILE A 2 -7.24 -37.80 29.68
CA ILE A 2 -6.83 -36.97 28.53
C ILE A 2 -6.13 -35.73 29.07
N PRO A 3 -4.88 -35.40 28.66
CA PRO A 3 -4.18 -34.25 29.20
C PRO A 3 -4.74 -32.95 28.60
N LEU A 4 -5.44 -32.18 29.44
CA LEU A 4 -5.84 -30.81 29.19
C LEU A 4 -4.67 -29.86 29.41
N THR A 5 -3.88 -29.56 28.39
CA THR A 5 -3.06 -28.33 28.39
C THR A 5 -2.64 -27.93 26.98
N ARG A 6 -3.55 -27.33 26.21
CA ARG A 6 -3.17 -26.21 25.34
C ARG A 6 -3.68 -24.94 25.98
N ARG A 7 -2.85 -24.31 26.82
CA ARG A 7 -3.04 -22.91 27.18
C ARG A 7 -2.94 -22.12 25.88
N SER A 8 -4.10 -21.76 25.34
CA SER A 8 -4.21 -20.77 24.30
C SER A 8 -3.46 -19.53 24.79
N THR A 9 -2.34 -19.21 24.13
CA THR A 9 -1.74 -17.89 24.19
C THR A 9 -2.71 -16.96 23.48
N ILE A 10 -3.83 -16.63 24.15
CA ILE A 10 -4.64 -15.48 23.80
C ILE A 10 -3.68 -14.31 24.02
N GLY A 11 -3.02 -13.89 22.95
CA GLY A 11 -2.12 -12.75 22.98
C GLY A 11 -2.86 -11.62 23.67
N ARG A 12 -2.28 -11.06 24.75
CA ARG A 12 -2.89 -9.94 25.48
C ARG A 12 -3.11 -8.83 24.47
N TRP A 13 -4.34 -8.69 24.01
CA TRP A 13 -4.75 -7.59 23.16
C TRP A 13 -4.53 -6.32 23.98
N LYS A 14 -3.69 -5.42 23.46
CA LYS A 14 -3.41 -4.12 24.06
C LYS A 14 -3.97 -3.06 23.10
N PRO A 15 -5.02 -2.33 23.47
CA PRO A 15 -5.52 -1.22 22.65
C PRO A 15 -4.41 -0.18 22.47
N SER A 16 -4.39 0.51 21.33
CA SER A 16 -3.46 1.63 21.12
C SER A 16 -3.69 2.73 22.17
N PRO A 17 -2.68 3.57 22.46
CA PRO A 17 -2.86 4.67 23.43
C PRO A 17 -4.04 5.59 23.11
N SER A 18 -4.32 5.85 21.82
CA SER A 18 -5.48 6.62 21.38
C SER A 18 -6.81 5.92 21.70
N GLN A 19 -6.89 4.60 21.48
CA GLN A 19 -8.08 3.80 21.82
C GLN A 19 -8.27 3.70 23.34
N GLN A 20 -7.18 3.60 24.11
CA GLN A 20 -7.25 3.64 25.57
C GLN A 20 -7.84 4.95 26.04
N ARG A 21 -7.37 6.11 25.54
CA ARG A 21 -7.92 7.42 25.91
C ARG A 21 -9.42 7.55 25.63
N LEU A 22 -9.90 7.02 24.51
CA LEU A 22 -11.34 7.04 24.18
C LEU A 22 -12.18 6.17 25.11
N LEU A 23 -11.57 5.19 25.78
CA LEU A 23 -12.22 4.28 26.73
C LEU A 23 -12.01 4.68 28.19
N LEU A 24 -10.93 5.44 28.49
CA LEU A 24 -10.60 5.94 29.81
C LEU A 24 -11.68 6.97 30.21
N GLY A 25 -12.62 6.52 31.05
CA GLY A 25 -13.76 7.31 31.50
C GLY A 25 -15.12 6.80 31.02
N LEU A 26 -15.15 5.75 30.18
CA LEU A 26 -16.41 5.13 29.79
C LEU A 26 -16.88 4.16 30.89
N ASP A 27 -17.99 4.51 31.55
CA ASP A 27 -18.60 3.64 32.55
C ASP A 27 -18.97 2.27 31.94
N PRO A 28 -18.68 1.13 32.63
CA PRO A 28 -18.95 -0.21 32.09
C PRO A 28 -20.41 -0.44 31.69
N ARG A 29 -21.39 0.15 32.38
CA ARG A 29 -22.82 0.03 32.03
C ARG A 29 -23.12 0.76 30.73
N VAL A 30 -22.52 1.94 30.53
CA VAL A 30 -22.65 2.70 29.28
C VAL A 30 -22.00 1.95 28.12
N ALA A 31 -20.83 1.36 28.32
CA ALA A 31 -20.17 0.53 27.31
C ALA A 31 -21.02 -0.70 26.93
N ALA A 32 -21.62 -1.37 27.92
CA ALA A 32 -22.50 -2.51 27.70
C ALA A 32 -23.77 -2.11 26.92
N GLN A 33 -24.40 -0.99 27.27
CA GLN A 33 -25.55 -0.45 26.55
C GLN A 33 -25.20 -0.13 25.09
N ARG A 34 -24.13 0.63 24.84
CA ARG A 34 -23.70 0.95 23.47
C ARG A 34 -23.34 -0.29 22.66
N SER A 35 -22.71 -1.28 23.29
CA SER A 35 -22.44 -2.57 22.64
C SER A 35 -23.72 -3.35 22.33
N HIS A 36 -24.75 -3.25 23.18
CA HIS A 36 -26.07 -3.81 22.90
C HIS A 36 -26.71 -3.11 21.70
N ASP A 37 -26.78 -1.78 21.70
CA ASP A 37 -27.37 -0.98 20.62
C ASP A 37 -26.69 -1.29 19.28
N LEU A 38 -25.35 -1.30 19.24
CA LEU A 38 -24.59 -1.67 18.05
C LEU A 38 -24.96 -3.04 17.49
N ARG A 39 -25.23 -4.03 18.36
CA ARG A 39 -25.57 -5.39 17.94
C ARG A 39 -27.01 -5.53 17.45
N LEU A 40 -27.89 -4.57 17.75
CA LEU A 40 -29.24 -4.52 17.18
C LEU A 40 -29.22 -4.04 15.72
N PHE A 41 -28.26 -3.18 15.36
CA PHE A 41 -28.19 -2.58 14.03
C PHE A 41 -27.16 -3.22 13.10
N LEU A 42 -26.15 -3.89 13.64
CA LEU A 42 -25.05 -4.46 12.86
C LEU A 42 -25.02 -5.98 12.94
N PRO A 43 -24.63 -6.67 11.86
CA PRO A 43 -24.36 -8.09 11.91
C PRO A 43 -23.37 -8.43 13.04
N HIS A 44 -23.73 -9.40 13.87
CA HIS A 44 -23.02 -9.68 15.13
C HIS A 44 -21.51 -9.90 14.94
N HIS A 45 -21.12 -10.58 13.86
CA HIS A 45 -19.72 -10.85 13.54
C HIS A 45 -18.92 -9.58 13.20
N LEU A 46 -19.52 -8.61 12.50
CA LEU A 46 -18.91 -7.32 12.18
C LEU A 46 -18.75 -6.46 13.42
N ALA A 47 -19.83 -6.32 14.19
CA ALA A 47 -19.83 -5.56 15.43
C ALA A 47 -18.74 -6.07 16.38
N ARG A 48 -18.65 -7.40 16.57
CA ARG A 48 -17.63 -8.03 17.42
C ARG A 48 -16.21 -7.78 16.91
N LYS A 49 -15.97 -7.93 15.60
CA LYS A 49 -14.66 -7.70 14.99
C LYS A 49 -14.22 -6.24 15.16
N LEU A 50 -15.09 -5.29 14.84
CA LEU A 50 -14.79 -3.86 14.91
C LEU A 50 -14.65 -3.36 16.35
N MET A 51 -15.49 -3.82 17.28
CA MET A 51 -15.31 -3.50 18.71
C MET A 51 -14.00 -4.06 19.27
N ARG A 52 -13.51 -5.20 18.76
CA ARG A 52 -12.19 -5.72 19.16
C ARG A 52 -11.06 -4.90 18.57
N ASP A 53 -11.17 -4.52 17.30
CA ASP A 53 -10.08 -3.87 16.58
C ASP A 53 -10.01 -2.35 16.89
N ARG A 54 -11.16 -1.71 17.14
CA ARG A 54 -11.35 -0.27 17.39
C ARG A 54 -12.46 0.03 18.42
N PRO A 55 -12.34 -0.43 19.68
CA PRO A 55 -13.39 -0.26 20.68
C PRO A 55 -13.71 1.19 21.00
N GLY A 56 -12.71 2.08 21.01
CA GLY A 56 -12.91 3.50 21.27
C GLY A 56 -13.71 4.19 20.18
N ASP A 57 -13.52 3.82 18.90
CA ASP A 57 -14.29 4.42 17.80
C ASP A 57 -15.73 3.91 17.77
N MET A 58 -15.96 2.68 18.22
CA MET A 58 -17.28 2.04 18.27
C MET A 58 -18.09 2.44 19.51
N LEU A 59 -17.43 2.52 20.68
CA LEU A 59 -18.09 2.67 21.98
C LEU A 59 -17.87 4.03 22.63
N GLY A 60 -16.90 4.82 22.15
CA GLY A 60 -16.55 6.11 22.75
C GLY A 60 -17.63 7.17 22.59
N GLN A 61 -18.52 7.01 21.61
CA GLN A 61 -19.60 7.97 21.32
C GLN A 61 -20.98 7.31 21.38
N PRO A 62 -22.05 8.11 21.60
CA PRO A 62 -23.42 7.64 21.43
C PRO A 62 -23.69 7.04 20.04
N PHE A 63 -24.62 6.08 19.97
CA PHE A 63 -24.90 5.33 18.74
C PHE A 63 -25.44 6.21 17.62
N ASP A 64 -26.31 7.17 17.92
CA ASP A 64 -26.85 8.16 17.00
C ASP A 64 -25.73 9.01 16.34
N VAL A 65 -24.73 9.42 17.11
CA VAL A 65 -23.57 10.16 16.60
C VAL A 65 -22.71 9.29 15.69
N LEU A 66 -22.48 8.03 16.07
CA LEU A 66 -21.76 7.07 15.23
C LEU A 66 -22.53 6.81 13.93
N LEU A 67 -23.83 6.58 14.00
CA LEU A 67 -24.69 6.32 12.84
C LEU A 67 -24.69 7.50 11.87
N ALA A 68 -24.82 8.73 12.38
CA ALA A 68 -24.73 9.95 11.56
C ALA A 68 -23.38 10.04 10.83
N ARG A 69 -22.26 9.71 11.51
CA ARG A 69 -20.94 9.64 10.86
C ARG A 69 -20.89 8.55 9.78
N LEU A 70 -21.42 7.36 10.06
CA LEU A 70 -21.42 6.26 9.10
C LEU A 70 -22.25 6.58 7.85
N LEU A 71 -23.38 7.28 8.01
CA LEU A 71 -24.19 7.79 6.90
C LEU A 71 -23.39 8.80 6.06
N ALA A 72 -22.78 9.79 6.70
CA ALA A 72 -21.96 10.79 6.00
C ALA A 72 -20.75 10.15 5.28
N LEU A 73 -20.11 9.14 5.88
CA LEU A 73 -19.07 8.36 5.19
C LEU A 73 -19.64 7.58 4.00
N GLY A 74 -20.85 7.04 4.12
CA GLY A 74 -21.56 6.35 3.04
C GLY A 74 -21.82 7.26 1.85
N ASP A 75 -22.28 8.49 2.10
CA ASP A 75 -22.52 9.49 1.05
C ASP A 75 -21.22 9.86 0.30
N VAL A 76 -20.13 10.06 1.05
CA VAL A 76 -18.81 10.36 0.47
C VAL A 76 -18.28 9.19 -0.37
N LEU A 77 -18.43 7.96 0.13
CA LEU A 77 -17.91 6.75 -0.50
C LEU A 77 -18.88 6.12 -1.53
N GLY A 78 -20.05 6.73 -1.73
CA GLY A 78 -21.11 6.22 -2.62
C GLY A 78 -21.53 4.79 -2.24
N THR A 79 -21.80 4.55 -0.96
CA THR A 79 -22.18 3.22 -0.44
C THR A 79 -23.12 3.32 0.75
N SER A 80 -23.83 2.23 1.04
CA SER A 80 -24.66 2.13 2.25
C SER A 80 -23.80 2.06 3.52
N VAL A 81 -24.42 2.29 4.68
CA VAL A 81 -23.79 2.10 6.00
C VAL A 81 -23.17 0.70 6.11
N GLN A 82 -23.87 -0.34 5.64
CA GLN A 82 -23.35 -1.71 5.62
C GLN A 82 -22.04 -1.79 4.81
N GLY A 83 -21.99 -1.17 3.63
CA GLY A 83 -20.77 -1.13 2.82
C GLY A 83 -19.62 -0.36 3.50
N VAL A 84 -19.90 0.73 4.22
CA VAL A 84 -18.87 1.41 5.04
C VAL A 84 -18.33 0.47 6.11
N MET A 85 -19.20 -0.31 6.76
CA MET A 85 -18.80 -1.25 7.80
C MET A 85 -17.98 -2.41 7.23
N ASP A 86 -18.34 -2.92 6.05
CA ASP A 86 -17.56 -3.94 5.35
C ASP A 86 -16.16 -3.41 5.00
N MET A 87 -16.07 -2.18 4.48
CA MET A 87 -14.80 -1.49 4.23
C MET A 87 -13.98 -1.30 5.52
N ALA A 88 -14.63 -0.93 6.62
CA ALA A 88 -13.99 -0.78 7.92
C ALA A 88 -13.42 -2.10 8.46
N THR A 89 -13.95 -3.26 8.05
CA THR A 89 -13.37 -4.55 8.47
C THR A 89 -11.99 -4.81 7.86
N ALA A 90 -11.71 -4.22 6.69
CA ALA A 90 -10.42 -4.27 6.00
C ALA A 90 -9.52 -3.09 6.39
N ALA A 91 -10.11 -1.94 6.72
CA ALA A 91 -9.42 -0.75 7.20
C ALA A 91 -10.13 -0.15 8.43
N PRO A 92 -9.90 -0.69 9.65
CA PRO A 92 -10.63 -0.26 10.85
C PRO A 92 -10.44 1.22 11.20
N ALA A 93 -9.34 1.83 10.72
CA ALA A 93 -9.10 3.25 10.87
C ALA A 93 -10.15 4.16 10.22
N LEU A 94 -10.94 3.65 9.27
CA LEU A 94 -12.00 4.40 8.60
C LEU A 94 -13.06 4.93 9.59
N LEU A 95 -13.40 4.17 10.62
CA LEU A 95 -14.44 4.52 11.60
C LEU A 95 -14.14 5.80 12.40
N GLY A 96 -12.85 6.07 12.61
CA GLY A 96 -12.37 7.25 13.33
C GLY A 96 -12.13 8.47 12.44
N ARG A 97 -12.39 8.39 11.13
CA ARG A 97 -12.12 9.50 10.20
C ARG A 97 -13.28 10.48 10.14
N ASN A 98 -12.93 11.75 9.96
CA ASN A 98 -13.89 12.80 9.63
C ASN A 98 -14.38 12.60 8.17
N PRO A 99 -15.70 12.55 7.91
CA PRO A 99 -16.25 12.40 6.56
C PRO A 99 -15.78 13.46 5.56
N GLU A 100 -15.66 14.72 5.96
CA GLU A 100 -15.19 15.82 5.10
C GLU A 100 -13.74 15.61 4.67
N ALA A 101 -12.89 15.15 5.59
CA ALA A 101 -11.49 14.85 5.28
C ALA A 101 -11.38 13.66 4.32
N VAL A 102 -12.23 12.62 4.48
CA VAL A 102 -12.34 11.53 3.50
C VAL A 102 -12.82 12.06 2.16
N GLY A 103 -13.80 12.97 2.15
CA GLY A 103 -14.31 13.62 0.94
C GLY A 103 -13.22 14.37 0.16
N LYS A 104 -12.37 15.13 0.86
CA LYS A 104 -11.22 15.80 0.24
C LYS A 104 -10.25 14.81 -0.40
N VAL A 105 -9.87 13.75 0.33
CA VAL A 105 -9.00 12.69 -0.20
C VAL A 105 -9.61 12.03 -1.44
N VAL A 106 -10.91 11.71 -1.41
CA VAL A 106 -11.61 11.14 -2.56
C VAL A 106 -11.58 12.10 -3.75
N SER A 107 -11.93 13.38 -3.56
CA SER A 107 -11.90 14.39 -4.62
C SER A 107 -10.52 14.56 -5.23
N GLU A 108 -9.45 14.57 -4.43
CA GLU A 108 -8.08 14.67 -4.93
C GLU A 108 -7.66 13.43 -5.75
N LEU A 109 -8.08 12.23 -5.33
CA LEU A 109 -7.85 10.99 -6.07
C LEU A 109 -8.65 10.95 -7.37
N VAL A 110 -9.87 11.47 -7.39
CA VAL A 110 -10.68 11.61 -8.60
C VAL A 110 -10.01 12.55 -9.59
N ALA A 111 -9.56 13.71 -9.13
CA ALA A 111 -8.81 14.65 -9.96
C ALA A 111 -7.51 14.02 -10.51
N ALA A 112 -6.79 13.24 -9.70
CA ALA A 112 -5.62 12.50 -10.16
C ALA A 112 -5.96 11.45 -11.23
N ALA A 113 -7.04 10.69 -11.06
CA ALA A 113 -7.48 9.72 -12.08
C ALA A 113 -7.92 10.39 -13.39
N GLU A 114 -8.54 11.57 -13.30
CA GLU A 114 -8.91 12.35 -14.48
C GLU A 114 -7.68 12.90 -15.21
N GLN A 115 -6.72 13.48 -14.48
CA GLN A 115 -5.54 14.13 -15.05
C GLN A 115 -4.51 13.12 -15.57
N GLU A 116 -4.14 12.14 -14.73
CA GLU A 116 -3.05 11.21 -15.02
C GLU A 116 -3.52 10.05 -15.90
N LEU A 117 -4.67 9.43 -15.56
CA LEU A 117 -5.16 8.24 -16.25
C LEU A 117 -6.11 8.57 -17.39
N ARG A 118 -6.70 9.77 -17.43
CA ARG A 118 -7.76 10.15 -18.37
C ARG A 118 -8.94 9.16 -18.35
N ALA A 119 -9.29 8.68 -17.16
CA ALA A 119 -10.39 7.74 -16.97
C ALA A 119 -11.71 8.38 -17.44
N LYS A 120 -12.57 7.59 -18.12
CA LYS A 120 -13.88 8.07 -18.60
C LYS A 120 -14.83 8.44 -17.45
N GLU A 121 -14.78 7.66 -16.37
CA GLU A 121 -15.61 7.84 -15.18
C GLU A 121 -14.73 7.87 -13.92
N PRO A 122 -13.93 8.94 -13.71
CA PRO A 122 -12.89 8.95 -12.70
C PRO A 122 -13.46 8.78 -11.28
N ARG A 123 -14.63 9.37 -11.01
CA ARG A 123 -15.30 9.21 -9.71
C ARG A 123 -15.76 7.78 -9.44
N ALA A 124 -16.46 7.17 -10.40
CA ALA A 124 -16.94 5.79 -10.25
C ALA A 124 -15.76 4.81 -10.10
N LEU A 125 -14.71 5.00 -10.90
CA LEU A 125 -13.47 4.21 -10.81
C LEU A 125 -12.83 4.30 -9.43
N ILE A 126 -12.59 5.51 -8.91
CA ILE A 126 -11.96 5.68 -7.60
C ILE A 126 -12.81 5.09 -6.48
N LEU A 127 -14.13 5.28 -6.50
CA LEU A 127 -15.00 4.67 -5.50
C LEU A 127 -14.96 3.14 -5.56
N ALA A 128 -14.95 2.55 -6.76
CA ALA A 128 -14.81 1.11 -6.94
C ALA A 128 -13.45 0.58 -6.45
N VAL A 129 -12.36 1.30 -6.73
CA VAL A 129 -11.01 0.99 -6.22
C VAL A 129 -11.00 1.03 -4.70
N LEU A 130 -11.55 2.07 -4.08
CA LEU A 130 -11.56 2.24 -2.62
C LEU A 130 -12.42 1.18 -1.93
N LYS A 131 -13.55 0.76 -2.51
CA LYS A 131 -14.36 -0.36 -2.00
C LYS A 131 -13.55 -1.66 -1.94
N ARG A 132 -12.73 -1.94 -2.95
CA ARG A 132 -11.85 -3.12 -3.00
C ARG A 132 -10.61 -2.98 -2.12
N GLN A 133 -10.07 -1.77 -1.99
CA GLN A 133 -8.85 -1.48 -1.23
C GLN A 133 -9.02 -0.28 -0.27
N PRO A 134 -9.80 -0.42 0.82
CA PRO A 134 -10.10 0.70 1.71
C PRO A 134 -8.87 1.29 2.43
N LYS A 135 -7.78 0.51 2.52
CA LYS A 135 -6.52 0.94 3.13
C LYS A 135 -5.85 2.08 2.35
N LEU A 136 -6.21 2.30 1.09
CA LEU A 136 -5.69 3.41 0.28
C LEU A 136 -6.05 4.78 0.86
N LEU A 137 -7.18 4.92 1.56
CA LEU A 137 -7.53 6.15 2.29
C LEU A 137 -6.46 6.51 3.33
N GLY A 138 -5.72 5.51 3.83
CA GLY A 138 -4.61 5.65 4.76
C GLY A 138 -3.35 6.28 4.18
N ARG A 139 -3.21 6.33 2.85
CA ARG A 139 -1.96 6.66 2.18
C ARG A 139 -1.88 8.14 1.79
N PRO A 140 -0.66 8.69 1.67
CA PRO A 140 -0.47 10.03 1.13
C PRO A 140 -0.98 10.10 -0.32
N VAL A 141 -1.83 11.07 -0.62
CA VAL A 141 -2.43 11.23 -1.96
C VAL A 141 -1.38 11.50 -3.03
N GLY A 142 -0.32 12.25 -2.70
CA GLY A 142 0.80 12.50 -3.62
C GLY A 142 1.48 11.22 -4.11
N GLU A 143 1.70 10.24 -3.22
CA GLU A 143 2.27 8.94 -3.60
C GLU A 143 1.33 8.18 -4.54
N LEU A 144 0.02 8.18 -4.25
CA LEU A 144 -0.97 7.52 -5.09
C LEU A 144 -1.05 8.16 -6.49
N ARG A 145 -0.97 9.50 -6.56
CA ARG A 145 -0.92 10.24 -7.83
C ARG A 145 0.34 9.88 -8.63
N GLU A 146 1.50 9.83 -8.00
CA GLU A 146 2.75 9.46 -8.67
C GLU A 146 2.67 8.04 -9.27
N ILE A 147 2.09 7.10 -8.54
CA ILE A 147 1.85 5.74 -9.05
C ILE A 147 0.93 5.76 -10.28
N MET A 148 -0.16 6.55 -10.26
CA MET A 148 -1.05 6.69 -11.41
C MET A 148 -0.34 7.30 -12.62
N SER A 149 0.48 8.32 -12.41
CA SER A 149 1.27 8.97 -13.46
C SER A 149 2.25 7.99 -14.10
N LEU A 150 2.99 7.22 -13.28
CA LEU A 150 3.91 6.18 -13.77
C LEU A 150 3.19 5.08 -14.57
N LEU A 151 1.99 4.67 -14.16
CA LEU A 151 1.18 3.70 -14.90
C LEU A 151 0.73 4.24 -16.26
N ALA A 152 0.36 5.52 -16.33
CA ALA A 152 -0.03 6.16 -17.58
C ALA A 152 1.17 6.35 -18.53
N GLU A 153 2.33 6.79 -18.00
CA GLU A 153 3.56 7.01 -18.76
C GLU A 153 4.13 5.70 -19.32
N HIS A 154 4.17 4.65 -18.51
CA HIS A 154 4.80 3.37 -18.84
C HIS A 154 3.81 2.26 -19.16
N ARG A 155 2.61 2.60 -19.63
CA ARG A 155 1.55 1.63 -19.96
C ARG A 155 1.97 0.56 -20.96
N GLU A 156 2.87 0.87 -21.89
CA GLU A 156 3.38 -0.08 -22.89
C GLU A 156 4.25 -1.20 -22.27
N ALA A 157 4.73 -1.02 -21.04
CA ALA A 157 5.55 -2.00 -20.32
C ALA A 157 4.75 -3.20 -19.76
N SER A 158 3.43 -3.09 -19.68
CA SER A 158 2.53 -4.15 -19.19
C SER A 158 1.31 -4.25 -20.10
N GLN A 159 1.00 -5.47 -20.55
CA GLN A 159 -0.17 -5.71 -21.39
C GLN A 159 -1.45 -5.34 -20.64
N GLN A 160 -1.48 -5.58 -19.32
CA GLN A 160 -2.58 -5.19 -18.47
C GLN A 160 -2.74 -3.67 -18.40
N ALA A 161 -1.65 -2.91 -18.21
CA ALA A 161 -1.72 -1.44 -18.14
C ALA A 161 -2.17 -0.83 -19.46
N LYS A 162 -1.62 -1.33 -20.58
CA LYS A 162 -2.04 -0.94 -21.94
C LYS A 162 -3.52 -1.22 -22.19
N LEU A 163 -3.99 -2.43 -21.86
CA LEU A 163 -5.39 -2.80 -22.04
C LEU A 163 -6.33 -1.85 -21.27
N LEU A 164 -5.99 -1.53 -20.02
CA LEU A 164 -6.80 -0.62 -19.22
C LEU A 164 -6.82 0.80 -19.80
N TYR A 165 -5.67 1.28 -20.28
CA TYR A 165 -5.58 2.57 -20.97
C TYR A 165 -6.43 2.61 -22.25
N ASP A 166 -6.32 1.59 -23.11
CA ASP A 166 -7.05 1.51 -24.38
C ASP A 166 -8.58 1.43 -24.16
N LYS A 167 -9.00 0.86 -23.03
CA LYS A 167 -10.42 0.84 -22.62
C LYS A 167 -10.87 2.11 -21.90
N GLY A 168 -9.97 3.06 -21.65
CA GLY A 168 -10.27 4.32 -20.95
C GLY A 168 -10.53 4.12 -19.45
N TYR A 169 -9.89 3.12 -18.85
CA TYR A 169 -10.05 2.71 -17.46
C TYR A 169 -11.51 2.44 -17.07
N ASP A 170 -12.18 1.61 -17.86
CA ASP A 170 -13.51 1.07 -17.55
C ASP A 170 -13.58 0.55 -16.10
N VAL A 171 -14.63 0.94 -15.37
CA VAL A 171 -14.72 0.77 -13.91
C VAL A 171 -14.62 -0.70 -13.50
N ASP A 172 -15.33 -1.59 -14.19
CA ASP A 172 -15.42 -3.00 -13.81
C ASP A 172 -14.12 -3.75 -14.08
N LEU A 173 -13.44 -3.39 -15.19
CA LEU A 173 -12.16 -3.98 -15.58
C LEU A 173 -10.99 -3.40 -14.77
N ALA A 174 -10.98 -2.09 -14.51
CA ALA A 174 -9.83 -1.38 -13.97
C ALA A 174 -9.77 -1.37 -12.43
N ALA A 175 -10.91 -1.37 -11.73
CA ALA A 175 -10.92 -1.14 -10.28
C ALA A 175 -10.10 -2.17 -9.48
N GLY A 176 -10.08 -3.43 -9.91
CA GLY A 176 -9.28 -4.49 -9.29
C GLY A 176 -7.77 -4.30 -9.49
N PRO A 177 -7.28 -4.36 -10.74
CA PRO A 177 -5.86 -4.20 -11.06
C PRO A 177 -5.29 -2.87 -10.57
N LEU A 178 -6.00 -1.76 -10.80
CA LEU A 178 -5.56 -0.43 -10.35
C LEU A 178 -5.44 -0.37 -8.83
N GLY A 179 -6.43 -0.90 -8.10
CA GLY A 179 -6.36 -0.99 -6.64
C GLY A 179 -5.17 -1.83 -6.16
N ALA A 180 -4.83 -2.92 -6.86
CA ALA A 180 -3.69 -3.77 -6.52
C ALA A 180 -2.34 -3.05 -6.76
N TRP A 181 -2.19 -2.32 -7.86
CA TRP A 181 -0.98 -1.52 -8.12
C TRP A 181 -0.84 -0.38 -7.11
N LEU A 182 -1.91 0.38 -6.86
CA LEU A 182 -1.92 1.43 -5.86
C LEU A 182 -1.64 0.90 -4.45
N HIS A 183 -2.04 -0.34 -4.14
CA HIS A 183 -1.74 -0.96 -2.86
C HIS A 183 -0.29 -1.41 -2.74
N ALA A 184 0.28 -1.98 -3.82
CA ALA A 184 1.67 -2.45 -3.84
C ALA A 184 2.70 -1.31 -3.68
N GLY A 185 2.32 -0.07 -3.99
CA GLY A 185 3.12 1.12 -3.73
C GLY A 185 4.15 1.44 -4.82
N LEU A 186 4.92 2.50 -4.58
CA LEU A 186 5.80 3.11 -5.58
C LEU A 186 6.85 2.13 -6.16
N ALA A 187 7.40 1.25 -5.34
CA ALA A 187 8.42 0.28 -5.78
C ALA A 187 7.92 -0.58 -6.96
N ARG A 188 6.65 -1.01 -6.93
CA ARG A 188 6.06 -1.80 -8.01
C ARG A 188 5.80 -0.96 -9.27
N ALA A 189 5.43 0.31 -9.11
CA ALA A 189 5.27 1.23 -10.24
C ALA A 189 6.61 1.54 -10.91
N LEU A 190 7.67 1.75 -10.12
CA LEU A 190 9.03 1.93 -10.64
C LEU A 190 9.55 0.69 -11.36
N PHE A 191 9.20 -0.52 -10.90
CA PHE A 191 9.57 -1.74 -11.62
C PHE A 191 9.07 -1.75 -13.07
N LEU A 192 7.85 -1.24 -13.35
CA LEU A 192 7.34 -1.11 -14.71
C LEU A 192 8.21 -0.17 -15.56
N LYS A 193 8.64 0.97 -14.99
CA LYS A 193 9.55 1.91 -15.63
C LYS A 193 10.89 1.27 -16.02
N TYR A 194 11.49 0.50 -15.12
CA TYR A 194 12.83 -0.08 -15.34
C TYR A 194 12.83 -1.36 -16.16
N MET A 195 11.76 -2.15 -16.13
CA MET A 195 11.62 -3.36 -16.96
C MET A 195 11.43 -3.05 -18.44
N HIS A 196 10.74 -1.96 -18.78
CA HIS A 196 10.58 -1.54 -20.17
C HIS A 196 11.92 -1.25 -20.85
N MET A 197 12.93 -0.85 -20.08
CA MET A 197 14.25 -0.51 -20.62
C MET A 197 15.14 -1.73 -20.90
N ASN A 198 14.90 -2.91 -20.30
CA ASN A 198 15.94 -3.95 -20.24
C ASN A 198 15.49 -5.44 -20.32
N SER A 199 14.21 -5.77 -20.57
CA SER A 199 13.76 -7.18 -20.58
C SER A 199 12.99 -7.59 -21.85
N PRO A 200 13.35 -8.70 -22.52
CA PRO A 200 12.56 -9.30 -23.59
C PRO A 200 11.34 -10.10 -23.09
N LEU A 201 11.25 -10.38 -21.79
CA LEU A 201 10.08 -10.97 -21.13
C LEU A 201 9.22 -9.84 -20.56
N GLY A 202 7.93 -9.82 -20.91
CA GLY A 202 6.99 -8.79 -20.45
C GLY A 202 6.87 -8.75 -18.93
N ALA A 203 6.58 -7.58 -18.36
CA ALA A 203 6.54 -7.40 -16.91
C ALA A 203 5.56 -8.37 -16.22
N ASP A 204 4.47 -8.73 -16.91
CA ASP A 204 3.37 -9.54 -16.39
C ASP A 204 3.79 -10.98 -15.99
N ASP A 205 4.86 -11.54 -16.59
CA ASP A 205 5.31 -12.92 -16.35
C ASP A 205 6.24 -13.07 -15.12
N LEU A 206 6.90 -11.99 -14.68
CA LEU A 206 7.88 -12.05 -13.57
C LEU A 206 7.26 -11.80 -12.19
N PHE A 207 6.01 -11.35 -12.13
CA PHE A 207 5.38 -10.88 -10.90
C PHE A 207 5.06 -11.93 -9.82
N PRO A 208 4.79 -13.22 -10.09
CA PRO A 208 4.53 -14.19 -9.03
C PRO A 208 5.71 -14.39 -8.07
N TYR A 209 6.92 -14.03 -8.50
CA TYR A 209 8.18 -14.33 -7.80
C TYR A 209 8.66 -13.20 -6.88
N VAL A 210 8.04 -12.02 -6.92
CA VAL A 210 8.42 -10.86 -6.10
C VAL A 210 7.46 -10.71 -4.91
N THR A 211 7.65 -11.53 -3.87
CA THR A 211 6.95 -11.43 -2.58
C THR A 211 7.93 -11.12 -1.43
N PRO A 212 7.47 -10.95 -0.16
CA PRO A 212 7.68 -9.78 0.70
C PRO A 212 9.09 -9.60 1.32
N TYR A 213 10.13 -10.26 0.80
CA TYR A 213 11.48 -10.28 1.38
C TYR A 213 12.23 -8.93 1.33
N ASN A 214 11.70 -7.90 0.66
CA ASN A 214 12.45 -6.68 0.35
C ASN A 214 12.12 -5.43 1.17
N ALA A 215 11.21 -5.48 2.13
CA ALA A 215 10.87 -4.29 2.92
C ALA A 215 12.05 -3.76 3.78
N ARG A 216 13.04 -4.60 4.10
CA ARG A 216 14.29 -4.19 4.78
C ARG A 216 15.36 -3.66 3.81
N ALA A 217 15.46 -4.23 2.60
CA ALA A 217 16.47 -3.84 1.62
C ALA A 217 16.18 -2.47 0.97
N LEU A 218 14.90 -2.13 0.78
CA LEU A 218 14.45 -0.86 0.21
C LEU A 218 14.79 0.39 1.05
N ARG A 219 15.19 0.24 2.32
CA ARG A 219 15.61 1.37 3.17
C ARG A 219 17.09 1.73 3.03
N ALA A 220 17.90 0.85 2.45
CA ALA A 220 19.35 1.02 2.39
C ALA A 220 19.80 1.60 1.04
N ASP A 221 19.22 1.15 -0.08
CA ASP A 221 19.53 1.64 -1.43
C ASP A 221 18.48 1.14 -2.44
N PRO A 222 17.78 1.99 -3.20
CA PRO A 222 16.70 1.57 -4.10
C PRO A 222 17.14 0.65 -5.24
N ILE A 223 18.42 0.71 -5.65
CA ILE A 223 18.97 -0.09 -6.76
C ILE A 223 19.41 -1.48 -6.29
N MET A 224 19.95 -1.59 -5.07
CA MET A 224 20.45 -2.87 -4.52
C MET A 224 19.34 -3.82 -4.05
N ALA A 225 18.13 -3.31 -3.78
CA ALA A 225 16.99 -4.15 -3.38
C ALA A 225 16.47 -5.06 -4.52
N TYR A 226 16.91 -4.86 -5.76
CA TYR A 226 16.49 -5.67 -6.91
C TYR A 226 17.34 -6.94 -7.12
N VAL A 227 18.42 -7.12 -6.36
CA VAL A 227 19.41 -8.17 -6.63
C VAL A 227 19.02 -9.59 -6.16
N PRO A 228 18.15 -9.86 -5.17
CA PRO A 228 17.90 -11.26 -4.78
C PRO A 228 16.65 -11.92 -5.39
N ALA A 229 15.89 -11.25 -6.27
CA ALA A 229 14.68 -11.87 -6.88
C ALA A 229 14.89 -12.38 -8.32
N ILE A 230 16.07 -12.17 -8.92
CA ILE A 230 16.46 -12.75 -10.22
C ILE A 230 17.53 -13.82 -9.96
N ILE A 231 17.20 -14.82 -9.16
CA ILE A 231 18.09 -15.98 -8.99
C ILE A 231 17.58 -17.04 -9.98
N TYR A 232 18.44 -17.36 -10.94
CA TYR A 232 18.33 -18.35 -12.04
C TYR A 232 17.85 -17.85 -13.41
N SER A 233 18.66 -17.04 -14.11
CA SER A 233 18.63 -16.85 -15.57
C SER A 233 19.92 -16.15 -16.05
N PRO A 234 20.38 -16.30 -17.33
CA PRO A 234 21.64 -15.79 -17.95
C PRO A 234 22.09 -14.34 -17.70
N PHE A 235 21.35 -13.54 -16.95
CA PHE A 235 21.67 -12.18 -16.52
C PHE A 235 22.98 -12.07 -15.73
N HIS A 236 23.39 -13.11 -14.99
CA HIS A 236 24.66 -13.12 -14.25
C HIS A 236 25.89 -13.05 -15.18
N LYS A 237 25.88 -13.76 -16.32
CA LYS A 237 27.00 -13.72 -17.27
C LYS A 237 27.14 -12.36 -17.92
N TRP A 238 26.03 -11.66 -18.15
CA TRP A 238 26.03 -10.31 -18.69
C TRP A 238 26.55 -9.29 -17.68
N LEU A 239 26.12 -9.37 -16.42
CA LEU A 239 26.66 -8.50 -15.36
C LEU A 239 28.16 -8.73 -15.16
N ASP A 240 28.62 -9.98 -15.06
CA ASP A 240 30.05 -10.28 -14.91
C ASP A 240 30.88 -9.73 -16.09
N GLN A 241 30.34 -9.77 -17.31
CA GLN A 241 30.99 -9.25 -18.51
C GLN A 241 31.02 -7.71 -18.54
N VAL A 242 29.95 -7.04 -18.11
CA VAL A 242 29.88 -5.58 -17.99
C VAL A 242 30.82 -5.06 -16.88
N TRP A 243 30.99 -5.80 -15.79
CA TRP A 243 31.92 -5.44 -14.73
C TRP A 243 33.40 -5.67 -15.12
N LEU A 244 33.70 -6.75 -15.84
CA LEU A 244 35.04 -7.00 -16.41
C LEU A 244 35.47 -5.92 -17.40
N GLU A 245 34.56 -5.45 -18.26
CA GLU A 245 34.85 -4.38 -19.23
C GLU A 245 35.04 -3.02 -18.54
N ARG A 246 34.31 -2.76 -17.44
CA ARG A 246 34.43 -1.52 -16.67
C ARG A 246 35.75 -1.44 -15.89
N ASP A 247 36.21 -2.54 -15.30
CA ASP A 247 37.50 -2.57 -14.57
C ASP A 247 38.69 -2.46 -15.52
N MET A 248 38.58 -2.99 -16.74
CA MET A 248 39.59 -2.79 -17.80
C MET A 248 39.65 -1.34 -18.29
N LEU A 249 38.52 -0.63 -18.32
CA LEU A 249 38.48 0.79 -18.70
C LEU A 249 38.91 1.73 -17.56
N SER A 250 38.73 1.35 -16.28
CA SER A 250 39.21 2.15 -15.15
C SER A 250 40.68 1.95 -14.81
N SER A 251 41.28 0.83 -15.21
CA SER A 251 42.69 0.53 -14.98
C SER A 251 43.64 1.11 -16.04
N SER A 252 43.13 1.64 -17.16
CA SER A 252 43.95 2.31 -18.17
C SER A 252 44.16 3.82 -17.93
N GLY A 253 43.66 4.37 -16.82
CA GLY A 253 43.62 5.81 -16.56
C GLY A 253 44.58 6.37 -15.51
N ASN A 254 45.52 5.57 -14.97
CA ASN A 254 46.44 6.06 -13.94
C ASN A 254 47.83 5.41 -14.04
N SER A 255 48.57 5.72 -15.11
CA SER A 255 50.02 5.47 -15.20
C SER A 255 50.77 6.70 -15.70
N SER A 256 50.88 7.71 -14.84
CA SER A 256 51.93 8.73 -14.85
C SER A 256 52.08 9.16 -13.39
N GLY A 257 53.21 9.12 -12.70
CA GLY A 257 54.60 9.20 -13.07
C GLY A 257 55.27 9.89 -11.87
N GLY A 258 56.30 9.29 -11.27
CA GLY A 258 56.87 9.86 -10.03
C GLY A 258 58.04 9.07 -9.46
N SER A 259 59.05 8.80 -10.29
CA SER A 259 60.37 8.33 -9.85
C SER A 259 61.29 9.49 -9.46
N LYS A 260 62.21 9.22 -8.51
CA LYS A 260 63.42 9.97 -8.04
C LYS A 260 63.23 10.72 -6.71
N ALA A 261 64.15 10.75 -5.74
CA ALA A 261 65.51 10.23 -5.53
C ALA A 261 65.75 10.17 -3.99
N ARG A 262 66.34 9.13 -3.39
CA ARG A 262 67.77 8.80 -3.19
C ARG A 262 68.58 9.77 -2.29
N ARG A 263 69.14 9.19 -1.19
CA ARG A 263 70.30 9.62 -0.36
C ARG A 263 70.06 10.83 0.58
N SER A 264 70.63 10.98 1.78
CA SER A 264 71.80 10.38 2.43
C SER A 264 71.87 10.78 3.94
N LYS A 265 72.37 9.85 4.78
CA LYS A 265 73.20 9.97 6.01
C LYS A 265 72.97 11.07 7.08
N LYS A 266 72.75 10.56 8.31
CA LYS A 266 73.48 10.71 9.60
C LYS A 266 73.68 12.08 10.27
N ALA A 267 73.69 11.98 11.60
CA ALA A 267 74.37 12.83 12.59
C ALA A 267 75.85 13.09 12.27
#